data_AF-A0A5P8LXE4-F1
#
_entry.id   AF-A0A5P8LXE4-F1
#
_cell.length_a   1.000
_cell.length_b   1.000
_cell.length_c   1.000
_cell.angle_alpha   90.00
_cell.angle_beta   90.00
_cell.angle_gamma   90.00
#
_symmetry.space_group_name_H-M   'P 1'
#
loop_
_entity.id
_entity.type
_entity.pdbx_description
1 polymer ?
#
loop_
_entity_poly.entity_id
_entity_poly.type
_entity_poly.pdbx_seq_one_letter_code
_entity_poly.pdbx_strand_id
1 'polypeptide(L)'
;MNVVIAGPDENDIADAIEAEGHTVTNAPLGNRPGLEESGVHDADVYLLTDFEQATSIAVAKDLNPDVRVVAYAEGSLPDFASRQTDLVVDPQLLGPDAVAEEL
;
A
#
# COMPACT_ATOMS: atom_id res chain seq x y z
N MET A 1 11.76 -1.27 -6.11
CA MET A 1 10.97 -2.36 -5.51
C MET A 1 9.72 -2.59 -6.33
N ASN A 2 9.06 -3.73 -6.16
CA ASN A 2 7.74 -4.01 -6.68
C ASN A 2 6.70 -3.58 -5.66
N VAL A 3 5.90 -2.57 -5.99
CA VAL A 3 4.90 -1.97 -5.10
C VAL A 3 3.51 -2.23 -5.67
N VAL A 4 2.66 -2.88 -4.87
CA VAL A 4 1.23 -3.00 -5.16
C VAL A 4 0.48 -1.95 -4.36
N ILE A 5 -0.21 -1.06 -5.05
CA ILE A 5 -1.03 0.00 -4.44
C ILE A 5 -2.49 -0.42 -4.46
N ALA A 6 -3.16 -0.36 -3.30
CA ALA A 6 -4.58 -0.62 -3.19
C ALA A 6 -5.36 0.61 -2.72
N GLY A 7 -6.40 0.94 -3.48
CA GLY A 7 -7.23 2.11 -3.27
C GLY A 7 -7.05 3.19 -4.36
N PRO A 8 -7.86 4.25 -4.31
CA PRO A 8 -7.66 5.44 -5.14
C PRO A 8 -6.36 6.15 -4.76
N ASP A 9 -5.64 6.68 -5.74
CA ASP A 9 -4.43 7.46 -5.51
C ASP A 9 -4.73 8.95 -5.57
N GLU A 10 -5.29 9.50 -4.50
CA GLU A 10 -5.66 10.92 -4.42
C GLU A 10 -4.47 11.83 -4.10
N ASN A 11 -3.33 11.25 -3.71
CA ASN A 11 -2.14 11.97 -3.23
C ASN A 11 -0.93 11.78 -4.17
N ASP A 12 -1.15 11.28 -5.39
CA ASP A 12 -0.15 11.04 -6.43
C ASP A 12 1.06 10.21 -5.94
N ILE A 13 0.82 9.23 -5.04
CA ILE A 13 1.90 8.41 -4.47
C ILE A 13 2.46 7.42 -5.50
N ALA A 14 1.66 6.96 -6.46
CA ALA A 14 2.11 6.08 -7.53
C ALA A 14 3.19 6.77 -8.38
N ASP A 15 2.92 7.99 -8.84
CA ASP A 15 3.84 8.76 -9.68
C ASP A 15 5.16 9.07 -8.94
N ALA A 16 5.09 9.40 -7.64
CA ALA A 16 6.28 9.63 -6.82
C ALA A 16 7.14 8.36 -6.68
N ILE A 17 6.51 7.21 -6.46
CA ILE A 17 7.21 5.91 -6.34
C ILE A 17 7.84 5.51 -7.68
N GLU A 18 7.16 5.73 -8.80
CA GLU A 18 7.72 5.49 -10.13
C GLU A 18 8.89 6.43 -10.45
N ALA A 19 8.83 7.69 -10.00
CA ALA A 19 9.92 8.66 -10.18
C ALA A 19 11.21 8.25 -9.45
N GLU A 20 11.10 7.57 -8.30
CA GLU A 20 12.24 6.97 -7.57
C GLU A 20 12.73 5.65 -8.20
N GLY A 21 12.14 5.23 -9.33
CA GLY A 21 12.59 4.07 -10.11
C GLY A 21 12.06 2.74 -9.59
N HIS A 22 10.98 2.76 -8.81
CA HIS A 22 10.27 1.55 -8.41
C HIS A 22 9.19 1.17 -9.43
N THR A 23 8.77 -0.10 -9.42
CA THR A 23 7.70 -0.59 -10.27
C THR A 23 6.40 -0.58 -9.48
N VAL A 24 5.40 0.13 -10.00
CA VAL A 24 4.08 0.23 -9.37
C VAL A 24 3.07 -0.60 -10.14
N THR A 25 2.19 -1.29 -9.42
CA THR A 25 0.99 -1.90 -9.99
C THR A 25 -0.22 -1.55 -9.13
N ASN A 26 -1.27 -1.05 -9.75
CA ASN A 26 -2.47 -0.61 -9.06
C ASN A 26 -3.51 -1.74 -8.97
N ALA A 27 -4.08 -1.91 -7.78
CA ALA A 27 -5.22 -2.76 -7.48
C ALA A 27 -6.37 -1.88 -6.96
N PRO A 28 -7.29 -1.41 -7.83
CA PRO A 28 -8.37 -0.51 -7.41
C PRO A 28 -9.23 -1.06 -6.26
N LEU A 29 -9.34 -2.39 -6.18
CA LEU A 29 -9.99 -3.11 -5.10
C LEU A 29 -9.02 -4.10 -4.49
N GLY A 30 -8.72 -3.96 -3.20
CA GLY A 30 -7.83 -4.83 -2.42
C GLY A 30 -8.46 -6.17 -2.03
N ASN A 31 -9.31 -6.75 -2.89
CA ASN A 31 -9.83 -8.10 -2.70
C ASN A 31 -8.83 -9.13 -3.26
N ARG A 32 -9.00 -10.42 -2.90
CA ARG A 32 -8.05 -11.46 -3.31
C ARG A 32 -7.78 -11.47 -4.83
N PRO A 33 -8.79 -11.50 -5.72
CA PRO A 33 -8.52 -11.48 -7.16
C PRO A 33 -7.72 -10.25 -7.60
N GLY A 34 -8.09 -9.04 -7.13
CA GLY A 34 -7.38 -7.81 -7.49
C GLY A 34 -5.93 -7.80 -7.03
N LEU A 35 -5.64 -8.36 -5.85
CA LEU A 35 -4.29 -8.49 -5.33
C LEU A 35 -3.46 -9.56 -6.06
N GLU A 36 -4.06 -10.69 -6.43
CA GLU A 36 -3.38 -11.72 -7.23
C GLU A 36 -3.07 -11.21 -8.65
N GLU A 37 -4.03 -10.54 -9.29
CA GLU A 37 -3.87 -9.98 -10.64
C GLU A 37 -2.85 -8.82 -10.69
N SER A 38 -2.69 -8.09 -9.59
CA SER A 38 -1.67 -7.03 -9.45
C SER A 38 -0.29 -7.55 -9.03
N GLY A 39 -0.14 -8.86 -8.79
CA GLY A 39 1.16 -9.47 -8.51
C GLY A 39 1.61 -9.36 -7.05
N VAL A 40 0.69 -9.29 -6.07
CA VAL A 40 1.05 -9.17 -4.64
C VAL A 40 1.98 -10.28 -4.12
N HIS A 41 1.96 -11.45 -4.77
CA HIS A 41 2.78 -12.61 -4.37
C HIS A 41 4.29 -12.32 -4.40
N ASP A 42 4.73 -11.48 -5.34
CA ASP A 42 6.13 -11.13 -5.55
C ASP A 42 6.40 -9.64 -5.23
N ALA A 43 5.43 -8.97 -4.62
CA ALA A 43 5.55 -7.57 -4.19
C ALA A 43 6.47 -7.46 -2.98
N ASP A 44 7.34 -6.45 -2.99
CA ASP A 44 8.14 -6.07 -1.83
C ASP A 44 7.27 -5.26 -0.85
N VAL A 45 6.39 -4.41 -1.39
CA VAL A 45 5.53 -3.50 -0.63
C VAL A 45 4.08 -3.60 -1.08
N TYR A 46 3.19 -3.66 -0.11
CA TYR A 46 1.76 -3.44 -0.25
C TYR A 46 1.42 -2.08 0.35
N LEU A 47 0.99 -1.13 -0.47
CA LEU A 47 0.67 0.24 -0.07
C LEU A 47 -0.85 0.47 -0.12
N LEU A 48 -1.45 0.76 1.03
CA LEU A 48 -2.88 1.06 1.15
C LEU A 48 -3.11 2.57 1.19
N THR A 49 -3.87 3.10 0.25
CA THR A 49 -4.21 4.54 0.19
C THR A 49 -5.60 4.88 0.73
N ASP A 50 -6.40 3.87 1.08
CA ASP A 50 -7.76 4.04 1.57
C ASP A 50 -8.08 3.07 2.71
N PHE A 51 -8.33 3.62 3.91
CA PHE A 51 -8.62 2.83 5.10
C PHE A 51 -10.00 2.17 5.08
N GLU A 52 -10.93 2.57 4.19
CA GLU A 52 -12.16 1.80 3.95
C GLU A 52 -11.85 0.39 3.47
N GLN A 53 -10.70 0.20 2.81
CA GLN A 53 -10.22 -1.09 2.35
C GLN A 53 -9.26 -1.77 3.33
N ALA A 54 -9.14 -1.35 4.59
CA ALA A 54 -8.16 -1.89 5.56
C ALA A 54 -8.20 -3.42 5.76
N THR A 55 -9.31 -4.08 5.45
CA THR A 55 -9.42 -5.55 5.49
C THR A 55 -8.52 -6.25 4.46
N SER A 56 -8.17 -5.57 3.38
CA SER A 56 -7.24 -6.03 2.33
C SER A 56 -5.84 -6.32 2.86
N ILE A 57 -5.40 -5.66 3.94
CA ILE A 57 -4.08 -5.90 4.56
C ILE A 57 -3.95 -7.38 4.97
N ALA A 58 -4.99 -7.94 5.59
CA ALA A 58 -5.00 -9.34 5.98
C ALA A 58 -4.97 -10.28 4.76
N VAL A 59 -5.58 -9.88 3.64
CA VAL A 59 -5.55 -10.64 2.38
C VAL A 59 -4.16 -10.59 1.76
N ALA A 60 -3.52 -9.41 1.73
CA ALA A 60 -2.16 -9.24 1.24
C ALA A 60 -1.17 -10.11 2.05
N LYS A 61 -1.22 -10.08 3.38
CA LYS A 61 -0.39 -10.93 4.25
C LYS A 61 -0.68 -12.43 4.09
N ASP A 62 -1.92 -12.82 3.78
CA ASP A 62 -2.24 -14.23 3.50
C ASP A 62 -1.65 -14.71 2.16
N LEU A 63 -1.66 -13.84 1.14
CA LEU A 63 -1.11 -14.12 -0.19
C LEU A 63 0.43 -14.04 -0.23
N ASN A 64 1.01 -13.14 0.55
CA ASN A 64 2.44 -12.91 0.70
C ASN A 64 2.75 -12.53 2.16
N PRO A 65 3.12 -13.51 3.01
CA PRO A 65 3.39 -13.27 4.43
C PRO A 65 4.53 -12.28 4.71
N ASP A 66 5.46 -12.14 3.77
CA ASP A 66 6.67 -11.35 3.90
C ASP A 66 6.52 -9.92 3.34
N VAL A 67 5.41 -9.59 2.66
CA VAL A 67 5.19 -8.26 2.08
C VAL A 67 5.21 -7.18 3.17
N ARG A 68 5.94 -6.09 2.95
CA ARG A 68 5.91 -4.93 3.84
C ARG A 68 4.62 -4.15 3.61
N VAL A 69 3.85 -3.91 4.67
CA VAL A 69 2.59 -3.19 4.59
C VAL A 69 2.79 -1.74 4.98
N VAL A 70 2.56 -0.83 4.03
CA VAL A 70 2.58 0.62 4.22
C VAL A 70 1.16 1.16 4.03
N ALA A 71 0.75 2.06 4.89
CA ALA A 71 -0.53 2.74 4.84
C ALA A 71 -0.27 4.23 4.65
N TYR A 72 -0.78 4.81 3.56
CA TYR A 72 -0.62 6.22 3.21
C TYR A 72 -1.98 6.86 2.97
N ALA A 73 -2.66 7.22 4.07
CA ALA A 73 -4.00 7.79 4.02
C ALA A 73 -4.29 8.61 5.28
N GLU A 74 -5.28 9.51 5.19
CA GLU A 74 -5.77 10.25 6.34
C GLU A 74 -6.59 9.36 7.30
N GLY A 75 -6.60 9.73 8.58
CA GLY A 75 -7.43 9.08 9.59
C GLY A 75 -6.72 7.97 10.36
N SER A 76 -7.39 6.86 10.63
CA SER A 76 -6.83 5.80 11.47
C SER A 76 -7.29 4.41 11.04
N LEU A 77 -6.34 3.47 11.04
CA LEU A 77 -6.64 2.06 10.80
C LEU A 77 -7.43 1.46 11.97
N PRO A 78 -8.35 0.53 11.69
CA PRO A 78 -8.90 -0.35 12.71
C PRO A 78 -7.81 -1.14 13.44
N ASP A 79 -8.03 -1.46 14.73
CA ASP A 79 -7.06 -2.16 15.60
C ASP A 79 -6.49 -3.47 15.02
N PHE A 80 -7.28 -4.21 14.25
CA PHE A 80 -6.83 -5.48 13.68
C PHE A 80 -5.86 -5.27 12.51
N ALA A 81 -6.06 -4.19 11.74
CA ALA A 81 -5.27 -3.85 10.57
C ALA A 81 -3.97 -3.17 11.01
N SER A 82 -4.03 -2.25 11.98
CA SER A 82 -2.84 -1.57 12.51
C SER A 82 -1.78 -2.52 13.06
N ARG A 83 -2.18 -3.67 13.62
CA ARG A 83 -1.25 -4.72 14.10
C ARG A 83 -0.53 -5.49 12.98
N GLN A 84 -1.00 -5.39 11.75
CA GLN A 84 -0.45 -6.07 10.57
C GLN A 84 0.23 -5.08 9.61
N THR A 85 0.14 -3.78 9.92
CA THR A 85 0.77 -2.70 9.17
C THR A 85 2.13 -2.38 9.75
N ASP A 86 3.13 -2.31 8.90
CA ASP A 86 4.51 -2.04 9.29
C ASP A 86 4.76 -0.52 9.43
N LEU A 87 4.10 0.30 8.62
CA LEU A 87 4.20 1.75 8.65
C LEU A 87 2.87 2.43 8.29
N VAL A 88 2.48 3.45 9.05
CA VAL A 88 1.35 4.34 8.75
C VAL A 88 1.88 5.75 8.60
N VAL A 89 1.55 6.39 7.49
CA VAL A 89 1.94 7.76 7.16
C VAL A 89 0.68 8.55 6.80
N ASP A 90 0.53 9.71 7.45
CA ASP A 90 -0.53 10.66 7.12
C ASP A 90 -0.02 11.61 6.02
N PRO A 91 -0.68 11.69 4.86
CA PRO A 91 -0.30 12.58 3.75
C PRO A 91 -0.20 14.07 4.15
N GLN A 92 -0.90 14.48 5.21
CA GLN A 92 -0.83 15.86 5.72
C GLN A 92 0.45 16.13 6.53
N LEU A 93 1.16 15.08 6.94
CA LEU A 93 2.41 15.18 7.71
C LEU A 93 3.65 14.94 6.84
N LEU A 94 3.56 14.03 5.88
CA LEU A 94 4.66 13.68 4.98
C LEU A 94 4.12 13.50 3.56
N GLY A 95 4.68 14.23 2.61
CA GLY A 95 4.26 14.16 1.21
C GLY A 95 4.76 12.91 0.48
N PRO A 96 4.25 12.65 -0.73
CA PRO A 96 4.48 11.40 -1.44
C PRO A 96 5.94 11.20 -1.87
N ASP A 97 6.64 12.26 -2.28
CA ASP A 97 8.06 12.20 -2.64
C ASP A 97 8.94 11.68 -1.49
N ALA A 98 8.67 12.16 -0.27
CA ALA A 98 9.43 11.75 0.91
C ALA A 98 9.10 10.31 1.36
N VAL A 99 7.89 9.83 1.08
CA VAL A 99 7.55 8.42 1.30
C VAL A 99 8.26 7.55 0.27
N ALA A 100 8.25 7.94 -1.00
CA ALA A 100 8.87 7.22 -2.09
C ALA A 100 10.39 7.04 -1.90
N GLU A 101 11.11 8.06 -1.43
CA GLU A 101 12.55 7.99 -1.12
C GLU A 101 12.90 6.92 -0.07
N GLU A 102 11.96 6.61 0.83
CA GLU A 102 12.16 5.71 1.98
C GLU A 102 11.64 4.28 1.73
N LEU A 103 11.11 3.99 0.52
CA LEU A 103 10.62 2.66 0.16
C LEU A 103 11.77 1.72 -0.22
#